data_AF-A0A5N4ED43-F1
#
_entry.id   AF-A0A5N4ED43-F1
#
_cell.length_a   1.000
_cell.length_b   1.000
_cell.length_c   1.000
_cell.angle_alpha   90.00
_cell.angle_beta   90.00
_cell.angle_gamma   90.00
#
_symmetry.space_group_name_H-M   'P 1'
#
loop_
_entity.id
_entity.type
_entity.pdbx_description
1 polymer ?
#
loop_
_entity_poly.entity_id
_entity_poly.type
_entity_poly.pdbx_seq_one_letter_code
_entity_poly.pdbx_strand_id
1 'polypeptide(L)'
;WNLVCEDDWKTPLTTSLFFVGVLLGSFVSGQLSERFGRKTIHFITMAVQTGFSFLQIFSINWEMFTILFVIVGMGQISNYVVAFILGAEILGKSVRIIFSTLGVCTFFAVGYMLLPLFAYFIRDWRMLLLVLTVPGVLCVPLWWFIPESPRWLISQRRFKEAEDTIQKAAKVNNVAAPVMVFDPVERKQEKLDIVSVLKEQRM
;
A
#
# COMPACT_ATOMS: atom_id res chain seq x y z
N TRP A 1 -11.29 29.13 -5.48
CA TRP A 1 -12.18 29.41 -6.63
C TRP A 1 -13.58 29.63 -6.10
N ASN A 2 -14.35 30.57 -6.67
CA ASN A 2 -15.75 30.77 -6.30
C ASN A 2 -16.60 29.80 -7.13
N LEU A 3 -16.82 28.59 -6.60
CA LEU A 3 -17.62 27.51 -7.22
C LEU A 3 -19.10 27.59 -6.85
N VAL A 4 -19.61 28.78 -6.49
CA VAL A 4 -20.97 28.98 -5.97
C VAL A 4 -21.90 29.41 -7.12
N CYS A 5 -23.17 29.02 -7.04
CA CYS A 5 -24.24 29.33 -8.00
C CYS A 5 -24.22 28.45 -9.28
N GLU A 6 -23.86 28.97 -10.45
CA GLU A 6 -23.96 28.21 -11.73
C GLU A 6 -22.97 27.03 -11.80
N ASP A 7 -21.92 27.08 -10.99
CA ASP A 7 -20.85 26.08 -10.95
C ASP A 7 -20.97 25.10 -9.78
N ASP A 8 -22.09 25.13 -9.02
CA ASP A 8 -22.27 24.26 -7.85
C ASP A 8 -22.22 22.76 -8.20
N TRP A 9 -22.58 22.39 -9.45
CA TRP A 9 -22.50 21.01 -9.93
C TRP A 9 -21.05 20.48 -10.04
N LYS A 10 -20.05 21.37 -10.11
CA LYS A 10 -18.63 20.99 -10.21
C LYS A 10 -18.13 20.33 -8.93
N THR A 11 -18.60 20.77 -7.77
CA THR A 11 -18.22 20.21 -6.45
C THR A 11 -18.62 18.74 -6.25
N PRO A 12 -19.91 18.35 -6.41
CA PRO A 12 -20.32 16.96 -6.32
C PRO A 12 -19.74 16.12 -7.46
N LEU A 13 -19.58 16.67 -8.67
CA LEU A 13 -18.93 15.96 -9.77
C LEU A 13 -17.47 15.62 -9.46
N THR A 14 -16.72 16.57 -8.89
CA THR A 14 -15.32 16.35 -8.46
C THR A 14 -15.22 15.21 -7.45
N THR A 15 -16.17 15.15 -6.50
CA THR A 15 -16.24 14.09 -5.49
C THR A 15 -16.60 12.74 -6.12
N SER A 16 -17.56 12.71 -7.04
CA SER A 16 -17.92 11.48 -7.78
C SER A 16 -16.74 10.96 -8.60
N LEU A 17 -16.03 11.85 -9.31
CA LEU A 17 -14.84 11.48 -10.08
C LEU A 17 -13.71 10.96 -9.18
N PHE A 18 -13.53 11.54 -7.99
CA PHE A 18 -12.62 10.99 -6.99
C PHE A 18 -12.96 9.53 -6.65
N PHE A 19 -14.25 9.22 -6.43
CA PHE A 19 -14.67 7.83 -6.16
C PHE A 19 -14.51 6.90 -7.37
N VAL A 20 -14.62 7.41 -8.61
CA VAL A 20 -14.24 6.64 -9.81
C VAL A 20 -12.74 6.31 -9.78
N GLY A 21 -11.89 7.26 -9.41
CA GLY A 21 -10.46 7.02 -9.20
C GLY A 21 -10.20 5.96 -8.13
N VAL A 22 -10.93 6.03 -7.01
CA VAL A 22 -10.89 5.02 -5.94
C VAL A 22 -11.30 3.64 -6.45
N LEU A 23 -12.37 3.54 -7.25
CA LEU A 23 -12.80 2.26 -7.82
C LEU A 23 -11.70 1.65 -8.69
N LEU A 24 -11.11 2.44 -9.59
CA LEU A 24 -10.01 2.00 -10.46
C LEU A 24 -8.77 1.60 -9.65
N GLY A 25 -8.42 2.38 -8.63
CA GLY A 25 -7.27 2.12 -7.76
C GLY A 25 -7.41 0.82 -6.97
N SER A 26 -8.62 0.50 -6.52
CA SER A 26 -8.88 -0.76 -5.80
C SER A 26 -8.62 -1.98 -6.69
N PHE A 27 -9.06 -1.94 -7.95
CA PHE A 27 -8.89 -3.04 -8.90
C PHE A 27 -7.42 -3.21 -9.32
N VAL A 28 -6.76 -2.11 -9.68
CA VAL A 28 -5.38 -2.12 -10.20
C VAL A 28 -4.38 -2.50 -9.11
N SER A 29 -4.51 -1.95 -7.90
CA SER A 29 -3.55 -2.21 -6.82
C SER A 29 -3.58 -3.64 -6.30
N GLY A 30 -4.76 -4.28 -6.27
CA GLY A 30 -4.89 -5.68 -5.89
C GLY A 30 -4.02 -6.56 -6.80
N GLN A 31 -4.27 -6.47 -8.11
CA GLN A 31 -3.57 -7.24 -9.14
C GLN A 31 -2.05 -6.96 -9.16
N LEU A 32 -1.67 -5.68 -9.09
CA LEU A 32 -0.25 -5.30 -9.09
C LEU A 32 0.47 -5.80 -7.83
N SER A 33 -0.15 -5.70 -6.66
CA SER A 33 0.48 -6.07 -5.38
C SER A 33 0.76 -7.57 -5.28
N GLU A 34 -0.05 -8.41 -5.92
CA GLU A 34 0.18 -9.85 -5.99
C GLU A 34 1.34 -10.20 -6.93
N ARG A 35 1.50 -9.45 -8.03
CA ARG A 35 2.52 -9.74 -9.05
C ARG A 35 3.89 -9.14 -8.76
N PHE A 36 3.94 -7.90 -8.29
CA PHE A 36 5.18 -7.13 -8.11
C PHE A 36 5.66 -7.04 -6.66
N GLY A 37 4.85 -7.50 -5.70
CA GLY A 37 5.15 -7.45 -4.28
C GLY A 37 4.40 -6.33 -3.58
N ARG A 38 4.07 -6.59 -2.30
CA ARG A 38 3.23 -5.72 -1.49
C ARG A 38 3.99 -4.44 -1.12
N LYS A 39 5.24 -4.56 -0.65
CA LYS A 39 6.06 -3.41 -0.27
C LYS A 39 6.32 -2.50 -1.47
N THR A 40 6.81 -3.05 -2.58
CA THR A 40 7.14 -2.25 -3.77
C THR A 40 5.93 -1.44 -4.27
N ILE A 41 4.77 -2.08 -4.40
CA ILE A 41 3.57 -1.39 -4.86
C ILE A 41 3.12 -0.33 -3.87
N HIS A 42 3.17 -0.60 -2.55
CA HIS A 42 2.79 0.39 -1.53
C HIS A 42 3.58 1.70 -1.66
N PHE A 43 4.90 1.62 -1.82
CA PHE A 43 5.71 2.84 -1.92
C PHE A 43 5.60 3.52 -3.29
N ILE A 44 5.37 2.76 -4.37
CA ILE A 44 5.07 3.35 -5.68
C ILE A 44 3.75 4.14 -5.59
N THR A 45 2.69 3.54 -5.05
CA THR A 45 1.39 4.21 -4.93
C THR A 45 1.44 5.39 -3.95
N MET A 46 2.29 5.33 -2.92
CA MET A 46 2.57 6.44 -2.01
C MET A 46 3.30 7.59 -2.71
N ALA A 47 4.33 7.29 -3.51
CA ALA A 47 5.07 8.29 -4.27
C ALA A 47 4.16 8.97 -5.31
N VAL A 48 3.34 8.18 -6.03
CA VAL A 48 2.32 8.67 -6.94
C VAL A 48 1.35 9.58 -6.19
N GLN A 49 0.70 9.10 -5.13
CA GLN A 49 -0.27 9.91 -4.37
C GLN A 49 0.35 11.23 -3.90
N THR A 50 1.54 11.20 -3.31
CA THR A 50 2.21 12.39 -2.75
C THR A 50 2.62 13.37 -3.84
N GLY A 51 3.20 12.86 -4.94
CA GLY A 51 3.62 13.68 -6.08
C GLY A 51 2.44 14.37 -6.77
N PHE A 52 1.36 13.62 -7.04
CA PHE A 52 0.16 14.19 -7.65
C PHE A 52 -0.59 15.14 -6.70
N SER A 53 -0.59 14.88 -5.39
CA SER A 53 -1.15 15.81 -4.40
C SER A 53 -0.36 17.11 -4.33
N PHE A 54 0.97 17.06 -4.46
CA PHE A 54 1.81 18.25 -4.54
C PHE A 54 1.55 19.04 -5.84
N LEU A 55 1.43 18.35 -6.99
CA LEU A 55 1.06 18.98 -8.26
C LEU A 55 -0.32 19.66 -8.20
N GLN A 56 -1.25 19.11 -7.42
CA GLN A 56 -2.59 19.66 -7.25
C GLN A 56 -2.58 21.06 -6.59
N ILE A 57 -1.55 21.40 -5.80
CA ILE A 57 -1.39 22.74 -5.19
C ILE A 57 -1.21 23.82 -6.27
N PHE A 58 -0.53 23.49 -7.36
CA PHE A 58 -0.26 24.40 -8.48
C PHE A 58 -1.37 24.43 -9.52
N SER A 59 -2.49 23.74 -9.28
CA SER A 59 -3.62 23.77 -10.20
C SER A 59 -4.16 25.19 -10.40
N ILE A 60 -4.28 25.57 -11.66
CA ILE A 60 -4.78 26.87 -12.10
C ILE A 60 -6.28 26.77 -12.44
N ASN A 61 -6.66 25.65 -13.06
CA ASN A 61 -8.02 25.37 -13.54
C ASN A 61 -8.69 24.22 -12.78
N TRP A 62 -10.03 24.23 -12.75
CA TRP A 62 -10.84 23.18 -12.12
C TRP A 62 -10.65 21.80 -12.76
N GLU A 63 -10.52 21.74 -14.08
CA GLU A 63 -10.30 20.47 -14.80
C GLU A 63 -8.96 19.82 -14.40
N MET A 64 -7.89 20.62 -14.36
CA MET A 64 -6.58 20.18 -13.91
C MET A 64 -6.64 19.67 -12.47
N PHE A 65 -7.31 20.41 -11.58
CA PHE A 65 -7.52 19.96 -10.20
C PHE A 65 -8.25 18.62 -10.15
N THR A 66 -9.35 18.49 -10.89
CA THR A 66 -10.19 17.28 -10.89
C THR A 66 -9.44 16.06 -11.42
N ILE A 67 -8.71 16.19 -12.53
CA ILE A 67 -7.91 15.09 -13.09
C ILE A 67 -6.84 14.63 -12.08
N LEU A 68 -6.12 15.58 -11.47
CA LEU A 68 -5.14 15.27 -10.44
C LEU A 68 -5.81 14.61 -9.23
N PHE A 69 -7.00 15.08 -8.84
CA PHE A 69 -7.75 14.54 -7.71
C PHE A 69 -8.22 13.10 -7.92
N VAL A 70 -8.58 12.72 -9.15
CA VAL A 70 -8.88 11.32 -9.52
C VAL A 70 -7.64 10.44 -9.31
N ILE A 71 -6.47 10.89 -9.73
CA ILE A 71 -5.20 10.14 -9.57
C ILE A 71 -4.82 10.03 -8.09
N VAL A 72 -5.03 11.09 -7.31
CA VAL A 72 -4.82 11.07 -5.86
C VAL A 72 -5.78 10.08 -5.19
N GLY A 73 -7.06 10.05 -5.58
CA GLY A 73 -8.04 9.08 -5.08
C GLY A 73 -7.66 7.63 -5.40
N MET A 74 -7.16 7.40 -6.62
CA MET A 74 -6.59 6.11 -7.02
C MET A 74 -5.44 5.69 -6.10
N GLY A 75 -4.48 6.59 -5.84
CA GLY A 75 -3.37 6.33 -4.94
C GLY A 75 -3.80 6.09 -3.48
N GLN A 76 -4.80 6.84 -2.99
CA GLN A 76 -5.28 6.78 -1.60
C GLN A 76 -5.81 5.39 -1.24
N ILE A 77 -6.71 4.84 -2.04
CA ILE A 77 -7.25 3.50 -1.80
C ILE A 77 -6.20 2.40 -2.02
N SER A 78 -5.33 2.56 -3.01
CA SER A 78 -4.26 1.59 -3.27
C SER A 78 -3.30 1.51 -2.07
N ASN A 79 -2.95 2.66 -1.48
CA ASN A 79 -2.13 2.70 -0.28
C ASN A 79 -2.82 2.01 0.90
N TYR A 80 -4.11 2.26 1.10
CA TYR A 80 -4.89 1.62 2.15
C TYR A 80 -4.94 0.09 1.99
N VAL A 81 -5.34 -0.39 0.80
CA VAL A 81 -5.49 -1.83 0.53
C VAL A 81 -4.16 -2.55 0.68
N VAL A 82 -3.09 -2.04 0.06
CA VAL A 82 -1.79 -2.72 0.08
C VAL A 82 -1.16 -2.70 1.47
N ALA A 83 -1.26 -1.58 2.20
CA ALA A 83 -0.79 -1.50 3.59
C ALA A 83 -1.54 -2.46 4.51
N PHE A 84 -2.86 -2.53 4.36
CA PHE A 84 -3.70 -3.45 5.15
C PHE A 84 -3.28 -4.90 4.93
N ILE A 85 -3.08 -5.29 3.67
CA ILE A 85 -2.73 -6.68 3.37
C ILE A 85 -1.30 -6.99 3.80
N LEU A 86 -0.35 -6.08 3.58
CA LEU A 86 1.03 -6.22 4.06
C LEU A 86 1.07 -6.41 5.59
N GLY A 87 0.35 -5.58 6.34
CA GLY A 87 0.22 -5.72 7.79
C GLY A 87 -0.41 -7.06 8.18
N ALA A 88 -1.47 -7.48 7.49
CA ALA A 88 -2.15 -8.75 7.74
C ALA A 88 -1.29 -10.00 7.39
N GLU A 89 -0.30 -9.86 6.52
CA GLU A 89 0.62 -10.93 6.14
C GLU A 89 1.87 -11.00 7.04
N ILE A 90 2.31 -9.88 7.60
CA ILE A 90 3.46 -9.80 8.53
C ILE A 90 3.04 -10.14 9.96
N LEU A 91 1.83 -9.77 10.38
CA LEU A 91 1.37 -9.94 11.75
C LEU A 91 0.85 -11.36 12.03
N GLY A 92 1.15 -11.87 13.24
CA GLY A 92 0.62 -13.14 13.75
C GLY A 92 -0.90 -13.09 14.00
N LYS A 93 -1.55 -14.26 14.12
CA LYS A 93 -3.02 -14.40 14.19
C LYS A 93 -3.71 -13.44 15.17
N SER A 94 -3.23 -13.35 16.42
CA SER A 94 -3.86 -12.54 17.46
C SER A 94 -3.65 -11.03 17.24
N VAL A 95 -2.43 -10.62 16.86
CA VAL A 95 -2.10 -9.21 16.62
C VAL A 95 -2.75 -8.70 15.34
N ARG A 96 -2.89 -9.56 14.32
CA ARG A 96 -3.58 -9.24 13.07
C ARG A 96 -5.02 -8.81 13.31
N ILE A 97 -5.77 -9.48 14.18
CA ILE A 97 -7.16 -9.11 14.48
C ILE A 97 -7.22 -7.72 15.12
N ILE A 98 -6.36 -7.47 16.11
CA ILE A 98 -6.28 -6.17 16.78
C ILE A 98 -5.90 -5.07 15.79
N PHE A 99 -4.90 -5.32 14.93
CA PHE A 99 -4.46 -4.38 13.90
C PHE A 99 -5.59 -4.07 12.90
N SER A 100 -6.24 -5.11 12.37
CA SER A 100 -7.30 -4.96 11.36
C SER A 100 -8.56 -4.29 11.92
N THR A 101 -8.94 -4.57 13.17
CA THR A 101 -10.19 -4.07 13.74
C THR A 101 -10.02 -2.76 14.49
N LEU A 102 -9.00 -2.64 15.34
CA LEU A 102 -8.77 -1.46 16.18
C LEU A 102 -7.75 -0.53 15.55
N GLY A 103 -6.59 -1.04 15.16
CA GLY A 103 -5.49 -0.20 14.64
C GLY A 103 -5.94 0.67 13.47
N VAL A 104 -6.39 0.05 12.39
CA VAL A 104 -6.77 0.75 11.15
C VAL A 104 -7.91 1.76 11.38
N CYS A 105 -8.96 1.35 12.09
CA CYS A 105 -10.11 2.21 12.38
C CYS A 105 -9.74 3.39 13.27
N THR A 106 -8.94 3.18 14.32
CA THR A 106 -8.51 4.24 15.23
C THR A 106 -7.59 5.24 14.52
N PHE A 107 -6.61 4.78 13.73
CA PHE A 107 -5.74 5.69 12.97
C PHE A 107 -6.55 6.52 11.96
N PHE A 108 -7.52 5.90 11.30
CA PHE A 108 -8.42 6.61 10.38
C PHE A 108 -9.26 7.66 11.11
N ALA A 109 -9.89 7.30 12.24
CA ALA A 109 -10.70 8.21 13.04
C ALA A 109 -9.88 9.39 13.58
N VAL A 110 -8.69 9.14 14.12
CA VAL A 110 -7.79 10.19 14.61
C VAL A 110 -7.38 11.12 13.46
N GLY A 111 -7.00 10.58 12.29
CA GLY A 111 -6.68 11.38 11.12
C GLY A 111 -7.84 12.27 10.67
N TYR A 112 -9.07 11.73 10.63
CA TYR A 112 -10.27 12.49 10.29
C TYR A 112 -10.61 13.56 11.33
N MET A 113 -10.36 13.32 12.62
CA MET A 113 -10.56 14.32 13.68
C MET A 113 -9.54 15.45 13.63
N LEU A 114 -8.31 15.18 13.19
CA LEU A 114 -7.26 16.19 13.02
C LEU A 114 -7.52 17.09 11.81
N LEU A 115 -8.18 16.59 10.77
CA LEU A 115 -8.49 17.36 9.55
C LEU A 115 -9.22 18.69 9.82
N PRO A 116 -10.36 18.74 10.56
CA PRO A 116 -11.03 20.01 10.86
C PRO A 116 -10.20 20.91 11.79
N LEU A 117 -9.34 20.35 12.64
CA LEU A 117 -8.42 21.13 13.47
C LEU A 117 -7.43 21.89 12.58
N PHE A 118 -6.80 21.23 11.62
CA PHE A 118 -5.92 21.88 10.64
C PHE A 118 -6.68 22.89 9.77
N ALA A 119 -7.89 22.56 9.32
CA ALA A 119 -8.73 23.48 8.53
C ALA A 119 -9.15 24.73 9.32
N TYR A 120 -9.27 24.64 10.65
CA TYR A 120 -9.55 25.80 11.49
C TYR A 120 -8.38 26.78 11.52
N PHE A 121 -7.15 26.28 11.63
CA PHE A 121 -5.94 27.13 11.64
C PHE A 121 -5.52 27.60 10.23
N ILE A 122 -5.71 26.77 9.22
CA ILE A 122 -5.28 27.02 7.84
C ILE A 122 -6.50 27.15 6.94
N ARG A 123 -6.88 28.39 6.65
CA ARG A 123 -8.01 28.71 5.75
C ARG A 123 -7.66 28.66 4.27
N ASP A 124 -6.37 28.75 3.93
CA ASP A 124 -5.90 28.59 2.56
C ASP A 124 -5.88 27.10 2.17
N TRP A 125 -6.77 26.71 1.25
CA TRP A 125 -6.89 25.32 0.78
C TRP A 125 -5.57 24.76 0.20
N ARG A 126 -4.73 25.61 -0.41
CA ARG A 126 -3.40 25.22 -0.93
C ARG A 126 -2.43 24.86 0.18
N MET A 127 -2.39 25.68 1.24
CA MET A 127 -1.53 25.44 2.39
C MET A 127 -2.04 24.23 3.20
N LEU A 128 -3.36 24.07 3.29
CA LEU A 128 -3.97 22.90 3.92
C LEU A 128 -3.56 21.62 3.17
N LEU A 129 -3.64 21.61 1.84
CA LEU A 129 -3.21 20.47 1.03
C LEU A 129 -1.72 20.19 1.23
N LEU A 130 -0.87 21.22 1.26
CA LEU A 130 0.56 21.08 1.54
C LEU A 130 0.81 20.38 2.88
N VAL A 131 0.20 20.86 3.97
CA VAL A 131 0.35 20.26 5.30
C VAL A 131 -0.11 18.81 5.32
N LEU A 132 -1.18 18.46 4.58
CA LEU A 132 -1.67 17.09 4.46
C LEU A 132 -0.74 16.19 3.61
N THR A 133 0.02 16.74 2.68
CA THR A 133 1.02 15.98 1.89
C THR A 133 2.31 15.69 2.67
N VAL A 134 2.66 16.50 3.66
CA VAL A 134 3.90 16.36 4.44
C VAL A 134 4.00 14.99 5.15
N PRO A 135 2.97 14.49 5.86
CA PRO A 135 2.99 13.14 6.42
C PRO A 135 3.28 12.04 5.39
N GLY A 136 2.84 12.22 4.14
CA GLY A 136 3.12 11.28 3.05
C GLY A 136 4.62 11.15 2.76
N VAL A 137 5.36 12.27 2.79
CA VAL A 137 6.82 12.28 2.60
C VAL A 137 7.54 11.71 3.83
N LEU A 138 7.04 12.00 5.03
CA LEU A 138 7.63 11.51 6.28
C LEU A 138 7.55 9.98 6.45
N CYS A 139 6.71 9.32 5.66
CA CYS A 139 6.61 7.87 5.62
C CYS A 139 7.62 7.20 4.68
N VAL A 140 8.37 7.94 3.84
CA VAL A 140 9.41 7.37 2.96
C VAL A 140 10.47 6.57 3.73
N PRO A 141 10.99 7.02 4.90
CA PRO A 141 11.94 6.25 5.69
C PRO A 141 11.42 4.90 6.15
N LEU A 142 10.10 4.68 6.20
CA LEU A 142 9.51 3.39 6.54
C LEU A 142 9.91 2.29 5.53
N TRP A 143 10.41 2.65 4.34
CA TRP A 143 10.95 1.68 3.38
C TRP A 143 12.04 0.80 3.99
N TRP A 144 12.90 1.35 4.86
CA TRP A 144 13.97 0.58 5.48
C TRP A 144 13.48 -0.29 6.64
N PHE A 145 12.41 0.11 7.31
CA PHE A 145 11.89 -0.61 8.47
C PHE A 145 10.91 -1.72 8.10
N ILE A 146 10.12 -1.54 7.03
CA ILE A 146 9.08 -2.49 6.65
C ILE A 146 9.68 -3.62 5.81
N PRO A 147 9.66 -4.88 6.28
CA PRO A 147 10.05 -6.03 5.47
C PRO A 147 8.98 -6.33 4.42
N GLU A 148 9.37 -7.05 3.36
CA GLU A 148 8.43 -7.59 2.39
C GLU A 148 7.63 -8.75 3.00
N SER A 149 6.44 -9.02 2.47
CA SER A 149 5.60 -10.13 2.94
C SER A 149 6.31 -11.49 2.80
N PRO A 150 6.50 -12.26 3.90
CA PRO A 150 7.07 -13.60 3.85
C PRO A 150 6.27 -14.55 2.96
N ARG A 151 4.94 -14.40 2.95
CA ARG A 151 4.03 -15.23 2.13
C ARG A 151 4.22 -14.98 0.65
N TRP A 152 4.38 -13.72 0.26
CA TRP A 152 4.67 -13.34 -1.12
C TRP A 152 6.06 -13.82 -1.55
N LEU A 153 7.07 -13.72 -0.68
CA LEU A 153 8.41 -14.23 -0.97
C LEU A 153 8.41 -15.76 -1.21
N ILE A 154 7.62 -16.52 -0.44
CA ILE A 154 7.43 -17.96 -0.62
C ILE A 154 6.74 -18.25 -1.97
N SER A 155 5.67 -17.52 -2.32
CA SER A 155 4.98 -17.74 -3.60
C SER A 155 5.86 -17.43 -4.82
N GLN A 156 6.80 -16.49 -4.68
CA GLN A 156 7.79 -16.15 -5.70
C GLN A 156 9.05 -17.04 -5.69
N ARG A 157 9.06 -18.14 -4.91
CA ARG A 157 10.21 -19.06 -4.75
C ARG A 157 11.48 -18.39 -4.20
N ARG A 158 11.36 -17.22 -3.55
CA ARG A 158 12.46 -16.47 -2.91
C ARG A 158 12.64 -16.89 -1.45
N PHE A 159 12.93 -18.18 -1.26
CA PHE A 159 12.96 -18.81 0.07
C PHE A 159 14.01 -18.22 1.02
N LYS A 160 15.20 -17.85 0.52
CA LYS A 160 16.27 -17.27 1.36
C LYS A 160 15.85 -15.95 2.00
N GLU A 161 15.18 -15.09 1.24
CA GLU A 161 14.72 -13.79 1.74
C GLU A 161 13.53 -13.91 2.68
N ALA A 162 12.65 -14.89 2.41
CA ALA A 162 11.58 -15.23 3.34
C ALA A 162 12.15 -15.71 4.68
N GLU A 163 13.18 -16.55 4.64
CA GLU A 163 13.86 -17.06 5.83
C GLU A 163 14.54 -15.94 6.63
N ASP A 164 15.32 -15.07 5.98
CA ASP A 164 15.95 -13.91 6.63
C ASP A 164 14.92 -13.00 7.32
N THR A 165 13.77 -12.80 6.66
CA THR A 165 12.68 -11.98 7.20
C THR A 165 12.04 -12.63 8.43
N ILE A 166 11.77 -13.94 8.37
CA ILE A 166 11.18 -14.71 9.47
C ILE A 166 12.17 -14.82 10.64
N GLN A 167 13.46 -15.04 10.39
CA GLN A 167 14.49 -15.09 11.43
C GLN A 167 14.65 -13.74 12.14
N LYS A 168 14.63 -12.63 11.40
CA LYS A 168 14.62 -11.29 12.00
C LYS A 168 13.39 -11.07 12.85
N ALA A 169 12.21 -11.45 12.35
CA ALA A 169 10.97 -11.36 13.12
C ALA A 169 10.98 -12.24 14.39
N ALA A 170 11.55 -13.44 14.31
CA ALA A 170 11.68 -14.36 15.44
C ALA A 170 12.63 -13.80 16.52
N LYS A 171 13.77 -13.22 16.12
CA LYS A 171 14.71 -12.53 17.02
C LYS A 171 14.04 -11.36 17.74
N VAL A 172 13.28 -10.53 17.02
CA VAL A 172 12.57 -9.38 17.61
C VAL A 172 11.48 -9.83 18.58
N ASN A 173 10.78 -10.93 18.27
CA ASN A 173 9.71 -11.45 19.13
C ASN A 173 10.20 -12.39 20.24
N ASN A 174 11.51 -12.63 20.38
CA ASN A 174 12.10 -13.61 21.32
C ASN A 174 11.43 -15.00 21.25
N VAL A 175 10.95 -15.40 20.07
CA VAL A 175 10.38 -16.73 19.85
C VAL A 175 11.43 -17.58 19.13
N ALA A 176 11.56 -18.86 19.50
CA ALA A 176 12.39 -19.79 18.75
C ALA A 176 11.97 -19.74 17.28
N ALA A 177 12.90 -19.36 16.40
CA ALA A 177 12.62 -19.36 14.97
C ALA A 177 12.19 -20.79 14.60
N PRO A 178 11.00 -20.97 14.00
CA PRO A 178 10.59 -22.30 13.60
C PRO A 178 11.63 -22.80 12.59
N VAL A 179 12.21 -23.97 12.87
CA VAL A 179 13.09 -24.67 11.92
C VAL A 179 12.18 -25.13 10.77
N MET A 180 11.99 -24.28 9.76
CA MET A 180 11.08 -24.56 8.65
C MET A 180 11.85 -25.18 7.49
N VAL A 181 11.64 -26.49 7.36
CA VAL A 181 11.60 -27.40 6.20
C VAL A 181 11.61 -26.72 4.81
N PHE A 182 12.68 -26.01 4.46
CA PHE A 182 13.10 -25.88 3.07
C PHE A 182 14.41 -26.62 2.93
N ASP A 183 14.33 -27.92 3.19
CA ASP A 183 15.47 -28.80 3.08
C ASP A 183 16.05 -28.66 1.65
N PRO A 184 17.36 -28.49 1.47
CA PRO A 184 18.00 -28.60 0.15
C PRO A 184 17.70 -29.96 -0.53
N VAL A 185 17.14 -30.92 0.21
CA VAL A 185 16.66 -32.23 -0.23
C VAL A 185 15.42 -32.13 -1.12
N GLU A 186 14.36 -31.38 -0.75
CA GLU A 186 13.16 -31.21 -1.60
C GLU A 186 13.50 -30.49 -2.91
N ARG A 187 14.45 -29.54 -2.86
CA ARG A 187 14.97 -28.83 -4.04
C ARG A 187 15.78 -29.72 -4.98
N LYS A 188 16.38 -30.80 -4.46
CA LYS A 188 17.01 -31.86 -5.26
C LYS A 188 15.96 -32.81 -5.82
N GLN A 189 14.95 -33.19 -5.03
CA GLN A 189 13.87 -34.09 -5.42
C GLN A 189 13.07 -33.51 -6.61
N GLU A 190 12.61 -32.26 -6.51
CA GLU A 190 11.82 -31.60 -7.56
C GLU A 190 12.63 -31.39 -8.86
N LYS A 191 13.95 -31.16 -8.75
CA LYS A 191 14.85 -31.11 -9.91
C LYS A 191 15.12 -32.49 -10.51
N LEU A 192 15.22 -33.54 -9.69
CA LEU A 192 15.41 -34.92 -10.14
C LEU A 192 14.14 -35.45 -10.84
N ASP A 193 12.96 -35.12 -10.33
CA ASP A 193 11.67 -35.51 -10.90
C ASP A 193 11.40 -34.82 -12.25
N ILE A 194 11.77 -33.54 -12.39
CA ILE A 194 11.68 -32.85 -13.69
C ILE A 194 12.68 -33.44 -14.70
N VAL A 195 13.89 -33.80 -14.26
CA VAL A 195 14.92 -34.38 -15.15
C VAL A 195 14.59 -35.83 -15.54
N SER A 196 13.96 -36.62 -14.68
CA SER A 196 13.50 -37.98 -15.00
C SER A 196 12.36 -37.95 -16.01
N VAL A 197 11.34 -37.10 -15.80
CA VAL A 197 10.22 -36.92 -16.73
C VAL A 197 10.70 -36.45 -18.11
N LEU A 198 11.68 -35.54 -18.17
CA LEU A 198 12.26 -35.07 -19.43
C LEU A 198 13.16 -36.10 -20.13
N LYS A 199 13.72 -37.08 -19.40
CA LYS A 199 14.44 -38.21 -19.97
C LYS A 199 13.50 -39.27 -20.53
N GLU A 200 12.36 -39.50 -19.86
CA GLU A 200 11.35 -40.48 -20.25
C GLU A 200 10.54 -40.03 -21.49
N GLN A 201 10.40 -38.71 -21.70
CA GLN A 201 9.83 -38.15 -22.94
C GLN A 201 10.80 -38.09 -24.13
N ARG A 202 12.08 -38.43 -23.95
CA ARG A 202 13.13 -38.33 -24.98
C ARG A 202 13.64 -39.71 -25.45
N MET A 203 12.97 -40.79 -25.03
CA MET A 203 13.16 -42.16 -25.50
C MET A 203 11.90 -42.59 -26.26
#